data_AF-A0A7V1WD59-F1
#
_entry.id   AF-A0A7V1WD59-F1
#
_cell.length_a   1.000
_cell.length_b   1.000
_cell.length_c   1.000
_cell.angle_alpha   90.00
_cell.angle_beta   90.00
_cell.angle_gamma   90.00
#
_symmetry.space_group_name_H-M   'P 1'
#
loop_
_entity.id
_entity.type
_entity.pdbx_description
1 polymer ?
#
loop_
_entity_poly.entity_id
_entity_poly.type
_entity_poly.pdbx_seq_one_letter_code
_entity_poly.pdbx_strand_id
1 'polypeptide(L)' 'MAVTILIPAPLRRFTNEQASVQVEAGTVGEALTKLDAQFPGIRDRICEPDGRLRRFVSVFVNGR' A
#
# COMPACT_ATOMS: atom_id res chain seq x y z
N MET A 1 -12.71 -9.06 0.50
CA MET A 1 -12.71 -8.54 1.89
C MET A 1 -12.12 -7.15 1.85
N ALA A 2 -12.75 -6.18 2.53
CA ALA A 2 -12.19 -4.83 2.64
C ALA A 2 -11.02 -4.86 3.63
N VAL A 3 -9.84 -4.44 3.17
CA VAL A 3 -8.64 -4.28 3.99
C VAL A 3 -8.33 -2.79 4.14
N THR A 4 -7.95 -2.38 5.35
CA THR A 4 -7.53 -1.01 5.62
C THR A 4 -6.02 -0.92 5.56
N ILE A 5 -5.51 -0.12 4.62
CA ILE A 5 -4.10 0.17 4.45
C ILE A 5 -3.78 1.47 5.18
N LEU A 6 -2.91 1.41 6.18
CA LEU A 6 -2.43 2.58 6.89
C LEU A 6 -1.25 3.19 6.15
N ILE A 7 -1.34 4.49 5.85
CA ILE A 7 -0.34 5.18 5.05
C ILE A 7 0.52 6.07 5.95
N PRO A 8 1.82 5.77 6.05
CA PRO A 8 2.73 6.55 6.88
C PRO A 8 2.90 7.95 6.29
N ALA A 9 3.12 8.95 7.16
CA ALA A 9 3.29 10.36 6.80
C ALA A 9 4.11 10.63 5.52
N PRO A 10 5.29 10.02 5.29
CA PRO A 10 6.08 10.28 4.07
C PRO A 10 5.43 9.79 2.76
N LEU A 11 4.47 8.86 2.84
CA LEU A 11 3.74 8.32 1.70
C LEU A 11 2.40 9.02 1.45
N ARG A 12 1.87 9.76 2.43
CA ARG A 12 0.57 10.45 2.31
C ARG A 12 0.51 11.43 1.14
N ARG A 13 1.63 12.08 0.80
CA ARG A 13 1.74 12.96 -0.39
C ARG A 13 1.43 12.24 -1.71
N PHE A 14 1.55 10.91 -1.75
CA PHE A 14 1.24 10.10 -2.93
C PHE A 14 -0.17 9.52 -2.87
N THR A 15 -0.86 9.62 -1.73
CA THR A 15 -2.24 9.13 -1.54
C THR A 15 -3.23 10.24 -1.24
N ASN A 16 -3.06 11.42 -1.86
CA ASN A 16 -3.92 12.58 -1.62
C ASN A 16 -4.07 12.93 -0.13
N GLU A 17 -2.96 12.86 0.61
CA GLU A 17 -2.88 13.14 2.04
C GLU A 17 -3.69 12.18 2.93
N GLN A 18 -4.19 11.08 2.37
CA GLN A 18 -4.96 10.10 3.12
C GLN A 18 -4.06 9.31 4.07
N ALA A 19 -4.47 9.27 5.34
CA ALA A 19 -3.82 8.48 6.38
C ALA A 19 -4.18 6.99 6.34
N SER A 20 -5.33 6.66 5.76
CA SER A 20 -5.83 5.29 5.64
C SER A 20 -6.65 5.14 4.37
N VAL A 21 -6.42 4.07 3.62
CA VAL A 21 -7.15 3.74 2.40
C VAL A 21 -7.83 2.39 2.59
N GLN A 22 -9.12 2.30 2.30
CA GLN A 22 -9.81 1.00 2.23
C GLN A 22 -9.80 0.47 0.81
N VAL A 23 -9.35 -0.77 0.64
CA VAL A 23 -9.38 -1.47 -0.65
C VAL A 23 -9.94 -2.86 -0.46
N GLU A 24 -10.66 -3.36 -1.46
CA GLU A 24 -11.10 -4.75 -1.48
C GLU A 24 -10.04 -5.64 -2.12
N ALA A 25 -9.47 -6.55 -1.33
CA ALA A 25 -8.44 -7.47 -1.77
C ALA A 25 -8.49 -8.78 -0.97
N GLY A 26 -8.08 -9.89 -1.59
CA GLY A 26 -7.88 -11.18 -0.92
C GLY A 26 -6.44 -11.38 -0.44
N THR A 27 -5.48 -10.69 -1.07
CA THR A 27 -4.05 -10.80 -0.76
C THR A 27 -3.37 -9.44 -0.67
N VAL A 28 -2.19 -9.40 -0.03
CA VAL A 28 -1.34 -8.18 0.02
C VAL A 28 -0.98 -7.68 -1.39
N GLY A 29 -0.70 -8.59 -2.32
CA GLY A 29 -0.38 -8.24 -3.71
C GLY A 29 -1.56 -7.58 -4.44
N GLU A 30 -2.78 -8.09 -4.25
CA GLU A 30 -3.98 -7.46 -4.77
C GLU A 30 -4.24 -6.10 -4.12
N ALA A 31 -4.06 -6.00 -2.79
CA ALA A 31 -4.25 -4.75 -2.07
C ALA A 31 -3.29 -3.65 -2.58
N LEU A 32 -2.01 -4.00 -2.80
CA LEU A 32 -1.04 -3.09 -3.41
C LEU A 32 -1.40 -2.73 -4.85
N THR A 33 -1.89 -3.67 -5.64
CA THR A 33 -2.31 -3.42 -7.03
C THR A 33 -3.52 -2.49 -7.07
N LYS A 34 -4.51 -2.68 -6.20
CA LYS A 34 -5.68 -1.81 -6.06
C LYS A 34 -5.30 -0.42 -5.54
N LEU A 35 -4.37 -0.35 -4.59
CA LEU A 35 -3.85 0.90 -4.08
C LEU A 35 -3.12 1.69 -5.19
N ASP A 36 -2.30 1.02 -6.00
CA ASP A 36 -1.61 1.63 -7.14
C ASP A 36 -2.57 2.06 -8.25
N ALA A 37 -3.64 1.31 -8.48
CA ALA A 37 -4.68 1.71 -9.42
C ALA A 37 -5.41 3.00 -8.98
N GLN A 38 -5.56 3.24 -7.68
CA GLN A 38 -6.08 4.51 -7.15
C GLN A 38 -5.01 5.61 -7.11
N PHE A 39 -3.77 5.24 -6.82
CA PHE A 39 -2.64 6.15 -6.60
C PHE A 39 -1.43 5.69 -7.43
N PRO A 40 -1.43 5.97 -8.74
CA PRO A 40 -0.41 5.47 -9.65
C PRO A 40 0.98 5.92 -9.23
N GLY A 41 1.91 4.95 -9.12
CA GLY A 41 3.32 5.18 -8.77
C GLY A 41 3.64 4.94 -7.30
N ILE A 42 2.63 4.68 -6.45
CA ILE A 42 2.90 4.33 -5.06
C ILE A 42 3.51 2.93 -4.94
N ARG A 43 3.13 1.97 -5.80
CA ARG A 43 3.70 0.63 -5.78
C ARG A 43 5.21 0.64 -6.00
N ASP A 44 5.72 1.52 -6.86
CA ASP A 44 7.16 1.67 -7.14
C ASP A 44 7.94 2.23 -5.92
N ARG A 45 7.24 2.93 -5.04
CA ARG A 45 7.76 3.43 -3.76
C ARG A 45 7.73 2.38 -2.66
N ILE A 46 6.84 1.39 -2.75
CA ILE A 46 6.63 0.39 -1.71
C ILE A 46 7.37 -0.92 -2.05
N CYS A 47 7.32 -1.32 -3.31
CA CYS A 47 7.96 -2.49 -3.88
C CYS A 47 9.16 -2.08 -4.74
N GLU A 48 10.18 -2.92 -4.74
CA GLU A 48 11.25 -2.94 -5.73
C GLU A 48 10.71 -3.48 -7.07
N PRO A 49 11.38 -3.18 -8.19
CA PRO A 49 11.05 -3.77 -9.50
C PRO A 49 11.13 -5.31 -9.52
N ASP A 50 11.90 -5.90 -8.61
CA ASP A 50 12.01 -7.35 -8.41
C ASP A 50 10.81 -7.94 -7.59
N GLY A 51 9.76 -7.14 -7.35
CA GLY A 51 8.57 -7.55 -6.61
C GLY A 51 8.75 -7.68 -5.09
N ARG A 52 9.95 -7.46 -4.58
CA ARG A 52 10.24 -7.43 -3.13
C ARG A 52 9.74 -6.15 -2.49
N LEU A 53 9.23 -6.24 -1.26
CA LEU A 53 8.96 -5.04 -0.45
C LEU A 53 10.28 -4.34 -0.14
N ARG A 54 10.30 -3.01 -0.25
CA ARG A 54 11.46 -2.22 0.16
C ARG A 54 11.71 -2.41 1.65
N ARG A 55 12.99 -2.37 2.04
CA ARG A 55 13.43 -2.61 3.43
C ARG A 55 12.81 -1.64 4.47
N PHE A 56 12.29 -0.51 4.02
CA PHE A 56 11.63 0.51 4.87
C PHE A 56 10.11 0.40 4.88
N VAL A 57 9.55 -0.64 4.26
CA VAL A 57 8.11 -0.91 4.26
C VAL A 57 7.87 -2.14 5.10
N SER A 58 7.04 -1.98 6.11
CA SER A 58 6.46 -3.10 6.86
C SER A 58 4.98 -3.17 6.52
N VAL A 59 4.54 -4.32 6.01
CA VAL A 59 3.13 -4.59 5.75
C VAL A 59 2.62 -5.44 6.90
N PHE A 60 1.57 -4.96 7.55
CA PHE A 60 0.89 -5.68 8.62
C PHE A 60 -0.53 -6.01 8.17
N VAL A 61 -0.96 -7.24 8.39
CA VAL A 61 -2.31 -7.69 8.09
C VAL A 61 -2.98 -8.03 9.41
N ASN A 62 -4.05 -7.29 9.76
CA ASN A 62 -4.74 -7.42 11.05
C ASN A 62 -3.81 -7.21 12.28
N GLY A 63 -2.81 -6.33 12.17
CA GLY A 63 -1.90 -6.00 13.27
C GLY A 63 -0.79 -7.02 13.53
N ARG A 64 -0.53 -7.94 12.59
CA ARG A 64 0.60 -8.86 12.58
C ARG A 64 1.36 -8.82 11.26
#